data_AF-A0A6B1I5H7-F1
#
_entry.id   AF-A0A6B1I5H7-F1
#
_cell.length_a   1.000
_cell.length_b   1.000
_cell.length_c   1.000
_cell.angle_alpha   90.00
_cell.angle_beta   90.00
_cell.angle_gamma   90.00
#
_symmetry.space_group_name_H-M   'P 1'
#
loop_
_entity.id
_entity.type
_entity.pdbx_description
1 polymer ?
#
loop_
_entity_poly.entity_id
_entity_poly.type
_entity_poly.pdbx_seq_one_letter_code
_entity_poly.pdbx_strand_id
1 'polypeptide(L)'
;MTADDLVVPEGSEDNFAREWLETNGLGGWASSTVSGAHTRRYHGLLVVATCPPVGRVVLLSRLDETLILPTRRVELSCSIFPGVIHPRGDQWL
;
A
#
# COMPACT_ATOMS: atom_id res chain seq x y z
N MET A 1 12.77 -10.57 15.23
CA MET A 1 11.76 -9.51 15.19
C MET A 1 11.85 -8.79 16.52
N THR A 2 12.61 -7.70 16.56
CA THR A 2 12.80 -6.87 17.75
C THR A 2 11.85 -5.67 17.68
N ALA A 3 11.51 -5.06 18.82
CA ALA A 3 10.57 -3.93 18.87
C ALA A 3 10.99 -2.75 17.96
N ASP A 4 12.30 -2.60 17.71
CA ASP A 4 12.89 -1.59 16.83
C ASP A 4 12.44 -1.71 15.36
N ASP A 5 12.06 -2.91 14.91
CA ASP A 5 11.60 -3.12 13.53
C ASP A 5 10.23 -2.48 13.26
N LEU A 6 9.47 -2.12 14.30
CA LEU A 6 8.11 -1.57 14.17
C LEU A 6 8.06 -0.04 14.21
N VAL A 7 9.17 0.61 14.58
CA VAL A 7 9.25 2.06 14.77
C VAL A 7 9.52 2.74 13.43
N VAL A 8 8.74 3.80 13.15
CA VAL A 8 8.92 4.65 11.97
C VAL A 8 10.19 5.48 12.16
N PRO A 9 11.24 5.29 11.34
CA PRO A 9 12.47 6.06 11.48
C PRO A 9 12.23 7.53 11.09
N GLU A 10 12.87 8.44 11.81
CA GLU A 10 12.82 9.87 11.49
C GLU A 10 13.27 10.11 10.04
N GLY A 11 12.44 10.79 9.24
CA GLY A 11 12.69 11.06 7.82
C GLY A 11 12.02 10.10 6.83
N SER A 12 11.29 9.07 7.26
CA SER A 12 10.50 8.20 6.35
C SER A 12 9.12 8.75 6.00
N GLU A 13 8.80 9.99 6.37
CA GLU A 13 7.50 10.63 6.14
C GLU A 13 7.14 10.68 4.64
N ASP A 14 8.16 10.85 3.80
CA ASP A 14 8.03 10.99 2.35
C ASP A 14 7.54 9.70 1.67
N ASN A 15 7.85 8.54 2.24
CA ASN A 15 7.45 7.23 1.69
C ASN A 15 5.92 7.00 1.76
N PHE A 16 5.24 7.74 2.64
CA PHE A 16 3.78 7.68 2.79
C PHE A 16 3.08 8.92 2.24
N ALA A 17 3.82 10.00 1.97
CA ALA A 17 3.27 11.25 1.43
C ALA A 17 3.13 11.22 -0.10
N ARG A 18 4.04 10.53 -0.80
CA ARG A 18 3.95 10.37 -2.26
C ARG A 18 2.92 9.32 -2.64
N GLU A 19 1.97 9.73 -3.47
CA GLU A 19 0.86 8.90 -3.96
C GLU A 19 0.91 8.78 -5.50
N TRP A 20 0.36 7.70 -6.02
CA TRP A 20 0.14 7.50 -7.46
C TRP A 20 -1.32 7.16 -7.73
N LEU A 21 -1.79 7.52 -8.92
CA LEU A 21 -3.14 7.26 -9.41
C LEU A 21 -3.06 6.90 -10.89
N GLU A 22 -3.56 5.74 -11.25
CA GLU A 22 -3.69 5.27 -12.61
C GLU A 22 -5.17 5.01 -12.91
N THR A 23 -5.73 5.76 -13.85
CA THR A 23 -7.16 5.62 -14.22
C THR A 23 -7.30 4.75 -15.47
N ASN A 24 -8.38 3.99 -15.57
CA ASN A 24 -8.66 3.14 -16.74
C ASN A 24 -9.56 3.79 -17.80
N GLY A 25 -9.92 5.08 -17.64
CA GLY A 25 -10.80 5.81 -18.56
C GLY A 25 -12.30 5.43 -18.51
N LEU A 26 -12.68 4.40 -17.73
CA LEU A 26 -14.06 3.90 -17.60
C LEU A 26 -14.67 4.22 -16.23
N GLY A 27 -14.01 5.08 -15.44
CA GLY A 27 -14.40 5.41 -14.06
C GLY A 27 -13.81 4.48 -13.00
N GLY A 28 -12.95 3.55 -13.38
CA GLY A 28 -12.12 2.76 -12.48
C GLY A 28 -10.68 3.28 -12.37
N TRP A 29 -9.96 2.85 -11.34
CA TRP A 29 -8.57 3.25 -11.11
C TRP A 29 -7.83 2.24 -10.22
N ALA A 30 -6.51 2.41 -10.22
CA ALA A 30 -5.58 1.89 -9.24
C ALA A 30 -4.87 3.08 -8.55
N SER A 31 -4.69 3.04 -7.24
CA SER A 31 -3.99 4.09 -6.49
C SER A 31 -3.47 3.58 -5.16
N SER A 32 -2.31 4.09 -4.74
CA SER A 32 -1.75 3.89 -3.40
C SER A 32 -0.64 4.92 -3.14
N THR A 33 0.04 4.81 -1.99
CA THR A 33 1.35 5.46 -1.82
C THR A 33 2.42 4.73 -2.65
N VAL A 34 3.58 5.37 -2.83
CA VAL A 34 4.76 4.73 -3.42
C VAL A 34 5.17 3.47 -2.64
N SER A 35 5.05 3.51 -1.30
CA SER A 35 5.30 2.37 -0.41
C SER A 35 4.19 1.31 -0.39
N GLY A 36 3.09 1.51 -1.13
CA GLY A 36 1.94 0.59 -1.15
C GLY A 36 1.02 0.66 0.08
N ALA A 37 1.33 1.51 1.07
CA ALA A 37 0.51 1.70 2.26
C ALA A 37 -0.73 2.55 1.98
N HIS A 38 -1.88 2.14 2.50
CA HIS A 38 -3.12 2.90 2.33
C HIS A 38 -3.22 4.01 3.38
N THR A 39 -3.02 5.27 2.97
CA THR A 39 -3.20 6.48 3.80
C THR A 39 -4.53 7.19 3.54
N ARG A 40 -5.23 6.84 2.46
CA ARG A 40 -6.50 7.44 2.02
C ARG A 40 -7.61 6.39 1.92
N ARG A 41 -8.86 6.83 2.13
CA ARG A 41 -10.06 5.98 2.01
C ARG A 41 -10.24 5.36 0.61
N TYR A 42 -9.75 6.01 -0.44
CA TYR A 42 -9.97 5.61 -1.83
C TYR A 42 -8.77 4.92 -2.49
N HIS A 43 -7.72 4.61 -1.72
CA HIS A 43 -6.65 3.73 -2.21
C HIS A 43 -7.18 2.32 -2.46
N GLY A 44 -6.70 1.73 -3.55
CA GLY A 44 -7.17 0.45 -4.06
C GLY A 44 -6.41 0.08 -5.33
N LEU A 45 -5.96 -1.17 -5.46
CA LEU A 45 -5.26 -1.66 -6.65
C LEU A 45 -6.21 -1.99 -7.82
N LEU A 46 -7.47 -2.30 -7.54
CA LEU A 46 -8.50 -2.51 -8.57
C LEU A 46 -9.84 -1.97 -8.10
N VAL A 47 -10.11 -0.71 -8.40
CA VAL A 47 -11.42 -0.08 -8.21
C VAL A 47 -12.13 -0.01 -9.56
N VAL A 48 -13.32 -0.59 -9.65
CA VAL A 48 -14.13 -0.64 -10.87
C VAL A 48 -15.42 0.15 -10.69
N ALA A 49 -15.85 0.84 -11.75
CA ALA A 49 -17.20 1.40 -11.85
C ALA A 49 -18.08 0.40 -12.61
N THR A 50 -18.95 -0.31 -11.92
CA THR A 50 -19.84 -1.31 -12.54
C THR A 50 -20.97 -0.68 -13.35
N CYS A 51 -21.31 0.59 -13.08
CA CYS A 51 -22.26 1.39 -13.85
C CYS A 51 -21.76 2.84 -13.91
N PRO A 52 -20.84 3.17 -14.84
CA PRO A 52 -20.20 4.49 -14.87
C PRO A 52 -21.22 5.65 -14.95
N PRO A 53 -21.04 6.74 -14.19
CA PRO A 53 -19.91 7.06 -13.30
C PRO A 53 -20.06 6.57 -11.84
N VAL A 54 -21.08 5.76 -11.54
CA VAL A 54 -21.42 5.24 -10.21
C VAL A 54 -21.09 3.75 -10.10
N GLY A 55 -21.57 3.08 -9.03
CA GLY A 55 -21.37 1.65 -8.84
C GLY A 55 -19.91 1.28 -8.56
N ARG A 56 -19.21 2.08 -7.76
CA ARG A 56 -17.81 1.83 -7.43
C ARG A 56 -17.65 0.64 -6.50
N VAL A 57 -16.86 -0.34 -6.93
CA VAL A 57 -16.53 -1.55 -6.17
C VAL A 57 -15.02 -1.69 -6.12
N VAL A 58 -14.47 -1.94 -4.93
CA VAL A 58 -13.07 -2.31 -4.76
C VAL A 58 -12.96 -3.82 -4.90
N LEU A 59 -12.45 -4.30 -6.04
CA LEU A 59 -12.23 -5.73 -6.30
C LEU A 59 -10.91 -6.21 -5.70
N LEU A 60 -9.89 -5.36 -5.70
CA LEU A 60 -8.62 -5.60 -5.01
C LEU A 60 -8.25 -4.34 -4.23
N SER A 61 -8.27 -4.44 -2.90
CA SER A 61 -7.85 -3.33 -2.05
C SER A 61 -6.33 -3.19 -2.11
N ARG A 62 -5.59 -4.21 -1.70
CA ARG A 62 -4.13 -4.21 -1.57
C ARG A 62 -3.58 -5.62 -1.79
N LEU A 63 -2.28 -5.73 -1.99
CA LEU A 63 -1.56 -6.99 -2.13
C LEU A 63 -0.48 -7.09 -1.06
N ASP A 64 -0.43 -8.22 -0.35
CA ASP A 64 0.64 -8.56 0.58
C ASP A 64 1.66 -9.46 -0.09
N GLU A 65 2.84 -8.93 -0.37
CA GLU A 65 3.91 -9.64 -1.04
C GLU A 65 5.01 -10.02 -0.06
N THR A 66 5.51 -11.25 -0.19
CA THR A 66 6.67 -11.72 0.57
C THR A 66 7.62 -12.48 -0.35
N LEU A 67 8.84 -11.98 -0.44
CA LEU A 67 9.92 -12.65 -1.15
C LEU A 67 10.57 -13.69 -0.22
N ILE A 68 10.60 -14.95 -0.68
CA ILE A 68 11.20 -16.06 0.06
C ILE A 68 12.57 -16.38 -0.56
N LEU A 69 13.62 -16.16 0.21
CA LEU A 69 15.00 -16.49 -0.15
C LEU A 69 15.48 -17.66 0.71
N PRO A 70 16.52 -18.40 0.29
CA PRO A 70 17.03 -19.55 1.05
C PRO A 70 17.39 -19.24 2.51
N THR A 71 17.82 -18.00 2.78
CA THR A 71 18.31 -17.57 4.10
C THR A 71 17.40 -16.58 4.82
N ARG A 72 16.39 -16.01 4.14
CA ARG A 72 15.51 -14.99 4.73
C ARG A 72 14.18 -14.85 4.02
N ARG A 73 13.21 -14.27 4.72
CA ARG A 73 11.91 -13.86 4.19
C ARG A 73 11.88 -12.33 4.22
N VAL A 74 11.46 -11.70 3.13
CA VAL A 74 11.39 -10.24 3.01
C VAL A 74 9.96 -9.88 2.68
N GLU A 75 9.28 -9.21 3.61
CA GLU A 75 7.94 -8.68 3.39
C GLU A 75 8.07 -7.35 2.66
N LEU A 76 7.40 -7.24 1.50
CA LEU A 76 7.48 -6.06 0.63
C LEU A 76 6.26 -5.15 0.78
N SER A 77 5.19 -5.64 1.41
CA SER A 77 4.00 -4.83 1.66
C SER A 77 4.17 -3.92 2.87
N CYS A 78 3.31 -2.91 2.94
CA CYS A 78 3.32 -1.94 4.02
C CYS A 78 1.90 -1.62 4.49
N SER A 79 1.67 -1.63 5.80
CA SER A 79 0.41 -1.17 6.41
C SER A 79 0.69 -0.32 7.65
N ILE A 80 -0.12 0.72 7.84
CA ILE A 80 0.02 1.67 8.93
C ILE A 80 -1.10 1.42 9.94
N PHE A 81 -0.70 1.15 11.17
CA PHE A 81 -1.56 1.04 12.34
C PHE A 81 -1.21 2.15 13.33
N PRO A 82 -2.07 2.44 14.33
CA PRO A 82 -1.75 3.43 15.36
C PRO A 82 -0.41 3.11 16.07
N GLY A 83 0.61 3.90 15.78
CA GLY A 83 1.95 3.77 16.37
C GLY A 83 2.82 2.64 15.81
N VAL A 84 2.38 1.92 14.77
CA VAL A 84 3.08 0.74 14.23
C VAL A 84 2.97 0.69 12.72
N ILE A 85 4.06 0.40 12.03
CA ILE A 85 4.05 0.03 10.61
C ILE A 85 4.43 -1.44 10.50
N HIS A 86 3.57 -2.23 9.85
CA HIS A 86 3.81 -3.64 9.62
C HIS A 86 2.97 -4.17 8.45
N PRO A 87 3.54 -4.93 7.51
CA PRO A 87 4.97 -5.20 7.35
C PRO A 87 5.79 -3.95 6.99
N ARG A 88 7.13 -4.07 7.04
CA ARG A 88 8.07 -2.95 6.81
C ARG A 88 8.57 -2.86 5.36
N GLY A 89 7.66 -3.02 4.40
CA GLY A 89 7.96 -2.87 2.98
C GLY A 89 8.54 -1.50 2.63
N ASP A 90 8.21 -0.47 3.42
CA ASP A 90 8.70 0.91 3.30
C ASP A 90 10.22 1.05 3.37
N GLN A 91 10.93 0.04 3.86
CA GLN A 91 12.40 0.05 3.97
C GLN A 91 13.11 -0.30 2.65
N TRP A 92 12.37 -0.80 1.64
CA TRP A 92 12.93 -1.30 0.38
C TRP A 92 12.62 -0.43 -0.84
N LEU A 93 11.89 0.68 -0.66
CA LEU A 93 11.36 1.58 -1.69
C LEU A 93 11.77 3.02 -1.41
#